data_AF-A0A914T5F2-F1
#
_entry.id   AF-A0A914T5F2-F1
#
_cell.length_a   1.000
_cell.length_b   1.000
_cell.length_c   1.000
_cell.angle_alpha   90.00
_cell.angle_beta   90.00
_cell.angle_gamma   90.00
#
_symmetry.space_group_name_H-M   'P 1'
#
loop_
_entity.id
_entity.type
_entity.pdbx_description
1 polymer ?
#
loop_
_entity_poly.entity_id
_entity_poly.type
_entity_poly.pdbx_seq_one_letter_code
_entity_poly.pdbx_strand_id
1 'polypeptide(L)'
;MKTRMNFTESLNSVNTYSSKGPLSCGSRGIDFVAPDAAILDLPKWYRSNQKADYEGTSLAASQVAGSIACLLSALKANNIQYSSTMIKMALSKTAYLPDGANKLEYGNGII
;
A
#
# COMPACT_ATOMS: atom_id res chain seq x y z
N MET A 1 5.36 -23.47 15.93
CA MET A 1 6.65 -22.75 15.84
C MET A 1 6.66 -22.03 14.49
N LYS A 2 6.14 -20.80 14.42
CA LYS A 2 6.17 -20.01 13.18
C LYS A 2 7.61 -19.57 12.97
N THR A 3 8.24 -20.06 11.91
CA THR A 3 9.54 -19.57 11.44
C THR A 3 9.39 -18.08 11.23
N ARG A 4 10.10 -17.26 12.01
CA ARG A 4 10.20 -15.82 11.73
C ARG A 4 10.79 -15.72 10.33
N MET A 5 10.00 -15.28 9.36
CA MET A 5 10.55 -14.92 8.05
C MET A 5 11.62 -13.87 8.32
N ASN A 6 12.84 -14.13 7.83
CA ASN A 6 13.95 -13.22 7.99
C ASN A 6 13.55 -11.90 7.31
N PHE A 7 13.36 -10.85 8.12
CA PHE A 7 12.88 -9.52 7.72
C PHE A 7 13.69 -8.87 6.58
N THR A 8 14.88 -9.40 6.28
CA THR A 8 15.83 -8.84 5.32
C THR A 8 15.66 -9.33 3.88
N GLU A 9 15.05 -10.49 3.62
CA GLU A 9 14.94 -11.05 2.26
C GLU A 9 13.68 -10.62 1.50
N SER A 10 12.66 -10.08 2.20
CA SER A 10 11.37 -9.71 1.59
C SER A 10 11.16 -8.21 1.34
N LEU A 11 12.17 -7.37 1.59
CA LEU A 11 12.02 -5.90 1.64
C LEU A 11 11.47 -5.27 0.35
N ASN A 12 11.60 -5.95 -0.80
CA ASN A 12 11.11 -5.47 -2.10
C ASN A 12 10.08 -6.40 -2.76
N SER A 13 9.60 -7.44 -2.08
CA SER A 13 8.63 -8.41 -2.64
C SER A 13 7.21 -8.17 -2.11
N VAL A 14 6.20 -8.30 -2.97
CA VAL A 14 4.79 -8.25 -2.52
C VAL A 14 4.48 -9.41 -1.58
N ASN A 15 3.75 -9.12 -0.50
CA ASN A 15 3.30 -10.12 0.46
C ASN A 15 2.52 -11.28 -0.19
N THR A 16 2.81 -12.51 0.25
CA THR A 16 2.20 -13.75 -0.29
C THR A 16 0.67 -13.77 -0.13
N TYR A 17 0.14 -13.08 0.88
CA TYR A 17 -1.30 -12.99 1.17
C TYR A 17 -2.01 -11.85 0.41
N SER A 18 -1.27 -11.01 -0.32
CA SER A 18 -1.90 -9.98 -1.15
C SER A 18 -2.63 -10.64 -2.30
N SER A 19 -3.89 -10.24 -2.52
CA SER A 19 -4.63 -10.59 -3.73
C SER A 19 -3.82 -10.19 -4.95
N LYS A 20 -3.81 -11.03 -5.98
CA LYS A 20 -3.12 -10.79 -7.26
C LYS A 20 -4.14 -10.75 -8.38
N GLY A 21 -3.90 -9.92 -9.39
CA GLY A 21 -4.67 -9.99 -10.64
C GLY A 21 -4.29 -11.21 -11.48
N PRO A 22 -4.98 -11.47 -12.59
CA PRO A 22 -6.07 -10.70 -13.19
C PRO A 22 -7.47 -11.04 -12.61
N LEU A 23 -8.43 -10.13 -12.77
CA LEU A 23 -9.85 -10.42 -12.50
C LEU A 23 -10.37 -11.43 -13.53
N SER A 24 -11.53 -12.03 -13.23
CA SER A 24 -12.26 -12.89 -14.18
C SER A 24 -12.57 -12.22 -15.53
N CYS A 25 -12.63 -10.88 -15.56
CA CYS A 25 -12.80 -10.09 -16.78
C CYS A 25 -11.49 -9.75 -17.52
N GLY A 26 -10.34 -10.25 -17.07
CA GLY A 26 -9.02 -9.97 -17.67
C GLY A 26 -8.41 -8.62 -17.29
N SER A 27 -9.13 -7.80 -16.52
CA SER A 27 -8.62 -6.53 -16.00
C SER A 27 -7.59 -6.75 -14.88
N ARG A 28 -6.75 -5.74 -14.66
CA ARG A 28 -5.82 -5.69 -13.53
C ARG A 28 -6.62 -5.61 -12.23
N GLY A 29 -6.24 -6.40 -11.24
CA GLY A 29 -6.94 -6.43 -9.94
C GLY A 29 -6.38 -5.51 -8.87
N ILE A 30 -5.21 -4.93 -9.12
CA ILE A 30 -4.52 -4.04 -8.20
C ILE A 30 -4.07 -2.82 -9.00
N ASP A 31 -4.38 -1.64 -8.46
CA ASP A 31 -3.95 -0.37 -9.05
C ASP A 31 -2.60 0.10 -8.47
N PHE A 32 -2.35 -0.12 -7.18
CA PHE A 32 -1.16 0.36 -6.47
C PHE A 32 -0.78 -0.59 -5.33
N VAL A 33 0.49 -0.57 -4.94
CA VAL A 33 1.00 -1.25 -3.75
C VAL A 33 1.56 -0.22 -2.78
N ALA A 34 1.50 -0.51 -1.49
CA ALA A 34 2.16 0.28 -0.46
C ALA A 34 2.71 -0.68 0.60
N PRO A 35 3.71 -0.24 1.38
CA PRO A 35 4.20 -1.00 2.53
C PRO A 35 3.07 -1.37 3.49
N ASP A 36 3.01 -2.63 3.91
CA ASP A 36 1.92 -3.16 4.73
C ASP A 36 2.40 -4.03 5.90
N ALA A 37 3.71 -4.12 6.12
CA ALA A 37 4.31 -4.76 7.29
C ALA A 37 4.68 -3.68 8.32
N ALA A 38 3.93 -3.62 9.42
CA ALA A 38 4.14 -2.63 10.48
C ALA A 38 3.99 -3.24 11.87
N ILE A 39 4.79 -2.72 12.80
CA ILE A 39 4.66 -3.00 14.23
C ILE A 39 3.71 -1.96 14.80
N LEU A 40 2.52 -2.37 15.23
CA LEU A 40 1.49 -1.45 15.73
C LEU A 40 1.31 -1.60 17.24
N ASP A 41 1.14 -0.45 17.89
CA ASP A 41 0.68 -0.39 19.27
C ASP A 41 -0.83 -0.68 19.30
N LEU A 42 -1.20 -1.67 20.11
CA LEU A 42 -2.58 -2.09 20.22
C LEU A 42 -3.32 -1.36 21.33
N PRO A 43 -4.63 -1.14 21.16
CA PRO A 43 -5.43 -0.51 22.20
C PRO A 43 -5.43 -1.37 23.46
N LYS A 44 -5.52 -0.72 24.63
CA LYS A 44 -5.36 -1.35 25.95
C LYS A 44 -6.31 -2.52 26.26
N TRP A 45 -7.41 -2.66 25.50
CA TRP A 45 -8.34 -3.78 25.62
C TRP A 45 -7.86 -5.05 24.90
N TYR A 46 -6.88 -4.93 24.00
CA TYR A 46 -6.23 -6.08 23.37
C TYR A 46 -5.41 -6.82 24.42
N ARG A 47 -5.47 -8.15 24.42
CA ARG A 47 -5.14 -9.04 25.55
C ARG A 47 -3.65 -9.10 25.95
N SER A 48 -2.85 -8.16 25.49
CA SER A 48 -1.46 -7.98 25.90
C SER A 48 -1.07 -6.53 25.59
N ASN A 49 -0.46 -5.83 26.55
CA ASN A 49 0.21 -4.52 26.33
C ASN A 49 1.47 -4.72 25.45
N GLN A 50 1.30 -5.37 24.30
CA GLN A 50 2.37 -5.77 23.42
C GLN A 50 2.13 -5.16 22.06
N LYS A 51 3.24 -4.72 21.48
CA LYS A 51 3.37 -4.45 20.06
C LYS A 51 3.09 -5.75 19.32
N ALA A 52 2.26 -5.69 18.29
CA ALA A 52 2.04 -6.83 17.42
C ALA A 52 2.45 -6.49 16.00
N ASP A 53 3.04 -7.49 15.37
CA ASP A 53 3.41 -7.45 13.97
C ASP A 53 2.13 -7.68 13.16
N TYR A 54 1.73 -6.66 12.40
CA TYR A 54 0.59 -6.74 11.49
C TYR A 54 1.07 -6.63 10.06
N GLU A 55 0.54 -7.54 9.25
CA GLU A 55 0.75 -7.60 7.82
C GLU A 55 -0.63 -7.65 7.15
N GLY A 56 -0.85 -6.85 6.11
CA GLY A 56 -2.04 -6.99 5.28
C GLY A 56 -2.44 -5.73 4.54
N THR A 57 -3.18 -5.94 3.45
CA THR A 57 -3.61 -4.88 2.52
C THR A 57 -4.43 -3.77 3.17
N SER A 58 -5.07 -4.02 4.31
CA SER A 58 -5.75 -2.99 5.12
C SER A 58 -4.79 -1.91 5.63
N LEU A 59 -3.53 -2.27 5.91
CA LEU A 59 -2.48 -1.32 6.30
C LEU A 59 -1.93 -0.55 5.10
N ALA A 60 -1.70 -1.21 3.96
CA ALA A 60 -1.37 -0.52 2.71
C ALA A 60 -2.46 0.52 2.35
N ALA A 61 -3.73 0.15 2.48
CA ALA A 61 -4.84 1.03 2.14
C ALA A 61 -4.86 2.31 3.00
N SER A 62 -4.59 2.20 4.31
CA SER A 62 -4.55 3.37 5.19
C SER A 62 -3.34 4.28 4.91
N GLN A 63 -2.18 3.71 4.55
CA GLN A 63 -1.01 4.47 4.14
C GLN A 63 -1.24 5.27 2.86
N VAL A 64 -1.86 4.65 1.84
CA VAL A 64 -2.23 5.35 0.61
C VAL A 64 -3.27 6.45 0.89
N ALA A 65 -4.27 6.16 1.72
CA ALA A 65 -5.29 7.15 2.10
C ALA A 65 -4.67 8.36 2.82
N GLY A 66 -3.71 8.14 3.73
CA GLY A 66 -2.98 9.21 4.41
C GLY A 66 -2.18 10.08 3.45
N SER A 67 -1.47 9.45 2.50
CA SER A 67 -0.69 10.16 1.48
C SER A 67 -1.57 11.03 0.59
N ILE A 68 -2.73 10.50 0.18
CA ILE A 68 -3.74 11.25 -0.59
C ILE A 68 -4.32 12.41 0.23
N ALA A 69 -4.57 12.20 1.53
CA ALA A 69 -5.08 13.26 2.40
C ALA A 69 -4.09 14.43 2.53
N CYS A 70 -2.79 14.14 2.66
CA CYS A 70 -1.73 15.16 2.66
C CYS A 70 -1.69 15.91 1.32
N LEU A 71 -1.76 15.20 0.19
CA LEU A 71 -1.80 15.80 -1.14
C LEU A 71 -3.02 16.72 -1.30
N LEU A 72 -4.19 16.28 -0.89
CA LEU A 72 -5.42 17.07 -0.93
C LEU A 72 -5.33 18.31 -0.03
N SER A 73 -4.72 18.20 1.14
CA SER A 73 -4.48 19.33 2.03
C SER A 73 -3.60 20.39 1.36
N ALA A 74 -2.51 19.97 0.72
CA ALA A 74 -1.63 20.86 -0.03
C ALA A 74 -2.33 21.52 -1.23
N LEU A 75 -3.14 20.77 -1.99
CA LEU A 75 -3.90 21.31 -3.12
C LEU A 75 -4.91 22.36 -2.67
N LYS A 76 -5.60 22.12 -1.55
CA LYS A 76 -6.51 23.10 -0.94
C LYS A 76 -5.77 24.36 -0.49
N ALA A 77 -4.62 24.22 0.15
CA ALA A 77 -3.81 25.36 0.59
C ALA A 77 -3.31 26.22 -0.58
N ASN A 78 -3.05 25.61 -1.74
CA ASN A 78 -2.61 26.31 -2.94
C ASN A 78 -3.76 26.77 -3.86
N ASN A 79 -5.03 26.60 -3.46
CA ASN A 79 -6.21 26.91 -4.28
C ASN A 79 -6.21 26.24 -5.68
N ILE A 80 -5.63 25.04 -5.79
CA ILE A 80 -5.59 24.30 -7.05
C ILE A 80 -6.85 23.43 -7.14
N GLN A 81 -7.63 23.60 -8.22
CA GLN A 81 -8.77 22.72 -8.48
C GLN A 81 -8.28 21.31 -8.84
N TYR A 82 -8.94 20.30 -8.28
CA TYR A 82 -8.57 18.90 -8.49
C TYR A 82 -9.80 18.03 -8.79
N SER A 83 -9.58 16.96 -9.54
CA SER A 83 -10.56 15.91 -9.83
C SER A 83 -10.00 14.55 -9.43
N SER A 84 -10.88 13.58 -9.14
CA SER A 84 -10.48 12.22 -8.75
C SER A 84 -9.63 11.53 -9.82
N THR A 85 -9.92 11.79 -11.11
CA THR A 85 -9.15 11.26 -12.23
C THR A 85 -7.75 11.87 -12.31
N MET A 86 -7.63 13.18 -12.05
CA MET A 86 -6.35 13.89 -12.03
C MET A 86 -5.44 13.36 -10.93
N ILE A 87 -5.98 13.12 -9.73
CA ILE A 87 -5.23 12.56 -8.61
C ILE A 87 -4.80 11.12 -8.94
N LYS A 88 -5.71 10.28 -9.44
CA LYS A 88 -5.36 8.90 -9.83
C LYS A 88 -4.28 8.88 -10.91
N MET A 89 -4.34 9.80 -11.88
CA MET A 89 -3.33 9.93 -12.93
C MET A 89 -1.99 10.41 -12.38
N ALA A 90 -1.98 11.41 -11.50
CA ALA A 90 -0.77 11.89 -10.83
C ALA A 90 -0.10 10.76 -10.04
N LEU A 91 -0.85 10.04 -9.21
CA LEU A 91 -0.35 8.89 -8.46
C LEU A 91 0.21 7.79 -9.37
N SER A 92 -0.48 7.50 -10.48
CA SER A 92 -0.02 6.50 -11.46
C SER A 92 1.28 6.89 -12.16
N LYS A 93 1.61 8.19 -12.22
CA LYS A 93 2.83 8.72 -12.83
C LYS A 93 3.97 8.89 -11.83
N THR A 94 3.66 9.06 -10.54
CA THR A 94 4.66 9.22 -9.48
C THR A 94 5.04 7.90 -8.80
N ALA A 95 4.23 6.85 -8.96
CA ALA A 95 4.48 5.55 -8.35
C ALA A 95 5.81 4.94 -8.82
N TYR A 96 6.57 4.39 -7.87
CA TYR A 96 7.86 3.76 -8.14
C TYR A 96 7.67 2.28 -8.47
N LEU A 97 8.17 1.83 -9.62
CA LEU A 97 8.13 0.42 -9.99
C LEU A 97 9.56 -0.16 -9.93
N PRO A 98 9.81 -1.18 -9.09
CA PRO A 98 11.13 -1.82 -9.05
C PRO A 98 11.46 -2.54 -10.35
N ASP A 99 12.74 -2.60 -10.69
CA ASP A 99 13.22 -3.30 -11.87
C ASP A 99 12.90 -4.80 -11.79
N GLY A 100 12.30 -5.35 -12.86
CA GLY A 100 11.87 -6.76 -12.90
C GLY A 100 10.56 -7.06 -12.17
N ALA A 101 9.87 -6.05 -11.63
CA ALA A 101 8.59 -6.23 -10.93
C ALA A 101 7.45 -6.60 -11.89
N ASN A 102 6.63 -7.58 -11.49
CA ASN A 102 5.47 -7.99 -12.28
C ASN A 102 4.35 -6.96 -12.15
N LYS A 103 3.94 -6.37 -13.27
CA LYS A 103 2.88 -5.35 -13.30
C LYS A 103 1.52 -5.87 -12.81
N LEU A 104 1.29 -7.18 -12.76
CA LEU A 104 0.07 -7.79 -12.21
C LEU A 104 0.05 -7.80 -10.67
N GLU A 105 1.23 -7.74 -10.04
CA GLU A 105 1.40 -7.75 -8.58
C GLU A 105 1.56 -6.32 -8.05
N TYR A 106 2.33 -5.48 -8.74
CA TYR A 106 2.67 -4.13 -8.26
C TYR A 106 1.71 -3.04 -8.73
N GLY A 107 0.75 -3.36 -9.61
CA GLY A 107 -0.10 -2.32 -10.15
C GLY A 107 0.71 -1.31 -10.96
N ASN A 108 0.42 -0.02 -10.79
CA ASN A 108 1.19 1.08 -11.37
C ASN A 108 2.51 1.31 -10.64
N GLY A 109 2.71 0.70 -9.47
CA GLY A 109 3.91 0.83 -8.65
C GLY A 109 3.58 1.01 -7.17
N ILE A 110 4.64 1.29 -6.43
CA ILE A 110 4.63 1.56 -5.00
C ILE A 110 4.35 3.05 -4.77
N ILE A 111 3.40 3.34 -3.87
CA ILE A 111 3.12 4.69 -3.35
C ILE A 111 3.89 4.90 -2.04
#